data_AF-A0A2V7SP73-F1
#
_entry.id   AF-A0A2V7SP73-F1
#
_cell.length_a   1.000
_cell.length_b   1.000
_cell.length_c   1.000
_cell.angle_alpha   90.00
_cell.angle_beta   90.00
_cell.angle_gamma   90.00
#
_symmetry.space_group_name_H-M   'P 1'
#
loop_
_entity.id
_entity.type
_entity.pdbx_description
1 polymer ?
#
loop_
_entity_poly.entity_id
_entity_poly.type
_entity_poly.pdbx_seq_one_letter_code
_entity_poly.pdbx_strand_id
1 'polypeptide(L)'
;MHAVLLVLSFQLGLVAQPAPRAQGRAAPSVADSTRDLRLARSAQASFERARRYDLPEGGGSIGRCDVRLGRYCWWYDEVPPDLPPESEQITRRRAELLATLDALGERHPGDDWIAGMRVHYRIDAKRPASADSVARSCGATSWWCLALLGYADHRLGRAAAAESAFVGAFATMPDTEACKWRDIAVLLPSNTRHYYEGLSCEARRAVEDRYWLLSRPQLAAPANDWRTEFYVRRVLTNLYRQATSTLQGAWGRDNEELLLRYGWPIGWRRYQTPYGSLMDISITEYQPVPSYNFAPVEPLYDTSATAQNDGWELEARVPEARYSPRLVGHVAPVAMQVARFRRGDSVLVVSAHAASHDSLGAAADAVLAVVLPDGTTRQVPANGRVGRARLMVESFPVLAGVEVADTVSRTLARARTLLRAPERAGGGLALSDLLLFRAAEGAPESIDAALEAAVPGDTLSRSRPIGIYWETYGIAESGESFDVGVTLERIDRSWIRGAKQLLRLAEPDNPLRLRWNDARPATPGQPISRAISLDVSNQSPGKYRITVGLIRADQSVVASTRVIELKD
;
A
#
# COMPACT_ATOMS: atom_id res chain seq x y z
N MET A 1 -91.42 21.15 52.37
CA MET A 1 -90.41 21.07 53.44
C MET A 1 -89.71 19.73 53.31
N HIS A 2 -88.37 19.76 53.30
CA HIS A 2 -87.41 18.65 53.20
C HIS A 2 -87.21 18.06 51.80
N ALA A 3 -85.97 18.22 51.36
CA ALA A 3 -85.42 17.97 50.04
C ALA A 3 -84.72 16.62 50.00
N VAL A 4 -84.77 15.93 48.86
CA VAL A 4 -83.71 15.04 48.37
C VAL A 4 -83.72 15.10 46.84
N LEU A 5 -82.72 15.77 46.26
CA LEU A 5 -82.42 15.69 44.82
C LEU A 5 -81.61 14.41 44.59
N LEU A 6 -82.14 13.50 43.78
CA LEU A 6 -81.47 12.26 43.36
C LEU A 6 -80.89 12.49 41.97
N VAL A 7 -79.55 12.56 41.90
CA VAL A 7 -78.79 12.66 40.65
C VAL A 7 -78.74 11.26 40.00
N LEU A 8 -79.41 11.11 38.86
CA LEU A 8 -79.37 9.89 38.03
C LEU A 8 -78.22 10.01 37.02
N SER A 9 -77.15 9.26 37.27
CA SER A 9 -76.00 9.09 36.38
C SER A 9 -76.38 8.14 35.22
N PHE A 10 -76.54 8.68 34.01
CA PHE A 10 -76.67 7.88 32.78
C PHE A 10 -75.28 7.35 32.37
N GLN A 11 -75.05 6.04 32.51
CA GLN A 11 -73.91 5.37 31.87
C GLN A 11 -74.29 5.02 30.42
N LEU A 12 -73.71 5.75 29.47
CA LEU A 12 -73.68 5.36 28.06
C LEU A 12 -72.65 4.24 27.88
N GLY A 13 -73.12 3.02 27.62
CA GLY A 13 -72.29 1.90 27.22
C GLY A 13 -71.74 2.12 25.81
N LEU A 14 -70.47 2.49 25.70
CA LEU A 14 -69.72 2.41 24.45
C LEU A 14 -69.51 0.93 24.09
N VAL A 15 -70.20 0.48 23.04
CA VAL A 15 -69.87 -0.78 22.36
C VAL A 15 -68.55 -0.57 21.63
N ALA A 16 -67.45 -1.06 22.22
CA ALA A 16 -66.15 -1.09 21.57
C ALA A 16 -66.21 -2.06 20.38
N GLN A 17 -66.16 -1.52 19.16
CA GLN A 17 -65.88 -2.33 17.98
C GLN A 17 -64.45 -2.86 18.08
N PRO A 18 -64.21 -4.17 17.85
CA PRO A 18 -62.84 -4.69 17.82
C PRO A 18 -62.08 -4.03 16.67
N ALA A 19 -60.96 -3.38 17.00
CA ALA A 19 -60.02 -2.86 16.02
C ALA A 19 -59.57 -3.99 15.06
N PRO A 20 -59.38 -3.71 13.76
CA PRO A 20 -58.79 -4.69 12.86
C PRO A 20 -57.42 -5.08 13.41
N ARG A 21 -57.25 -6.37 13.75
CA ARG A 21 -55.94 -6.95 14.06
C ARG A 21 -55.04 -6.66 12.87
N ALA A 22 -54.11 -5.73 13.03
CA ALA A 22 -52.91 -5.70 12.23
C ALA A 22 -52.29 -7.10 12.36
N GLN A 23 -52.31 -7.88 11.28
CA GLN A 23 -51.53 -9.10 11.18
C GLN A 23 -50.06 -8.70 11.25
N GLY A 24 -49.53 -8.58 12.46
CA GLY A 24 -48.09 -8.53 12.65
C GLY A 24 -47.53 -9.79 12.02
N ARG A 25 -46.65 -9.64 11.02
CA ARG A 25 -45.86 -10.76 10.48
C ARG A 25 -45.23 -11.46 11.68
N ALA A 26 -45.66 -12.69 11.96
CA ALA A 26 -45.00 -13.52 12.96
C ALA A 26 -43.52 -13.62 12.59
N ALA A 27 -42.63 -13.46 13.57
CA ALA A 27 -41.21 -13.68 13.37
C ALA A 27 -41.00 -15.11 12.81
N PRO A 28 -40.13 -15.31 11.81
CA PRO A 28 -39.90 -16.63 11.24
C PRO A 28 -39.48 -17.64 12.32
N SER A 29 -40.00 -18.88 12.23
CA SER A 29 -39.53 -19.95 13.12
C SER A 29 -38.11 -20.39 12.74
N VAL A 30 -37.35 -20.99 13.67
CA VAL A 30 -36.00 -21.52 13.42
C VAL A 30 -35.97 -22.55 12.27
N ALA A 31 -37.03 -23.36 12.17
CA ALA A 31 -37.19 -24.35 11.10
C ALA A 31 -37.37 -23.67 9.73
N ASP A 32 -38.14 -22.57 9.68
CA ASP A 32 -38.34 -21.79 8.46
C ASP A 32 -37.04 -21.11 8.03
N SER A 33 -36.29 -20.50 8.96
CA SER A 33 -34.97 -19.92 8.68
C SER A 33 -33.99 -20.94 8.09
N THR A 34 -33.95 -22.15 8.64
CA THR A 34 -33.07 -23.23 8.13
C THR A 34 -33.48 -23.71 6.74
N ARG A 35 -34.78 -23.77 6.46
CA ARG A 35 -35.30 -24.11 5.13
C ARG A 35 -34.99 -23.03 4.11
N ASP A 36 -35.21 -21.77 4.47
CA ASP A 36 -34.99 -20.61 3.61
C ASP A 36 -33.50 -20.41 3.29
N LEU A 37 -32.60 -20.62 4.26
CA LEU A 37 -31.17 -20.58 4.00
C LEU A 37 -30.72 -21.70 3.03
N ARG A 38 -31.29 -22.92 3.16
CA ARG A 38 -31.03 -24.00 2.19
C ARG A 38 -31.55 -23.64 0.80
N LEU A 39 -32.71 -23.00 0.70
CA LEU A 39 -33.23 -22.51 -0.58
C LEU A 39 -32.29 -21.46 -1.19
N ALA A 40 -31.82 -20.50 -0.40
CA ALA A 40 -30.87 -19.46 -0.82
C ALA A 40 -29.57 -20.08 -1.39
N ARG A 41 -28.99 -21.05 -0.67
CA ARG A 41 -27.79 -21.79 -1.10
C ARG A 41 -28.03 -22.62 -2.34
N SER A 42 -29.20 -23.26 -2.45
CA SER A 42 -29.56 -24.03 -3.64
C SER A 42 -29.70 -23.13 -4.88
N ALA A 43 -30.32 -21.96 -4.73
CA ALA A 43 -30.45 -20.98 -5.80
C ALA A 43 -29.05 -20.49 -6.25
N GLN A 44 -28.20 -20.13 -5.29
CA GLN A 44 -26.82 -19.70 -5.55
C GLN A 44 -26.01 -20.78 -6.29
N ALA A 45 -26.08 -22.02 -5.80
CA ALA A 45 -25.37 -23.14 -6.41
C ALA A 45 -25.89 -23.46 -7.82
N SER A 46 -27.19 -23.29 -8.05
CA SER A 46 -27.80 -23.50 -9.37
C SER A 46 -27.40 -22.42 -10.37
N PHE A 47 -27.32 -21.16 -9.91
CA PHE A 47 -26.75 -20.06 -10.70
C PHE A 47 -25.31 -20.36 -11.12
N GLU A 48 -24.42 -20.68 -10.18
CA GLU A 48 -23.00 -20.91 -10.48
C GLU A 48 -22.79 -22.13 -11.39
N ARG A 49 -23.52 -23.23 -11.16
CA ARG A 49 -23.45 -24.39 -12.06
C ARG A 49 -23.88 -24.04 -13.47
N ALA A 50 -24.99 -23.32 -13.64
CA ALA A 50 -25.46 -22.90 -14.96
C ALA A 50 -24.47 -21.92 -15.62
N ARG A 51 -23.94 -20.96 -14.85
CA ARG A 51 -22.97 -19.98 -15.31
C ARG A 51 -21.80 -20.64 -16.04
N ARG A 52 -21.26 -21.74 -15.50
CA ARG A 52 -20.11 -22.47 -16.08
C ARG A 52 -20.33 -22.92 -17.53
N TYR A 53 -21.55 -23.32 -17.87
CA TYR A 53 -21.90 -23.77 -19.23
C TYR A 53 -22.18 -22.59 -20.17
N ASP A 54 -22.63 -21.47 -19.62
CA ASP A 54 -22.93 -20.25 -20.36
C ASP A 54 -21.70 -19.30 -20.49
N LEU A 55 -20.54 -19.69 -19.94
CA LEU A 55 -19.29 -18.93 -20.09
C LEU A 55 -18.82 -18.92 -21.56
N PRO A 56 -18.17 -17.85 -22.01
CA PRO A 56 -17.57 -17.80 -23.34
C PRO A 56 -16.48 -18.87 -23.47
N GLU A 57 -16.39 -19.49 -24.66
CA GLU A 57 -15.33 -20.44 -24.97
C GLU A 57 -13.99 -19.73 -25.18
N GLY A 58 -12.89 -20.39 -24.82
CA GLY A 58 -11.53 -19.88 -25.05
C GLY A 58 -10.46 -20.95 -25.01
N GLY A 59 -9.21 -20.56 -25.31
CA GLY A 59 -8.04 -21.40 -25.09
C GLY A 59 -7.55 -21.29 -23.64
N GLY A 60 -7.31 -22.44 -23.00
CA GLY A 60 -6.51 -22.49 -21.77
C GLY A 60 -5.01 -22.34 -22.08
N SER A 61 -4.21 -21.98 -21.09
CA SER A 61 -2.75 -21.99 -21.23
C SER A 61 -2.23 -23.43 -21.07
N ILE A 62 -1.86 -24.07 -22.18
CA ILE A 62 -1.24 -25.40 -22.13
C ILE A 62 0.22 -25.22 -21.67
N GLY A 63 0.51 -25.66 -20.44
CA GLY A 63 1.89 -25.84 -19.94
C GLY A 63 2.52 -24.67 -19.18
N ARG A 64 1.89 -23.49 -19.12
CA ARG A 64 2.43 -22.37 -18.31
C ARG A 64 1.95 -22.46 -16.87
N CYS A 65 2.88 -22.39 -15.92
CA CYS A 65 2.56 -22.27 -14.50
C CYS A 65 3.61 -21.48 -13.75
N ASP A 66 3.31 -20.24 -13.40
CA ASP A 66 4.25 -19.40 -12.65
C ASP A 66 4.16 -19.73 -11.15
N VAL A 67 2.95 -19.95 -10.62
CA VAL A 67 2.72 -20.36 -9.22
C VAL A 67 1.72 -21.50 -9.13
N ARG A 68 2.09 -22.57 -8.41
CA ARG A 68 1.21 -23.70 -8.10
C ARG A 68 0.58 -23.52 -6.72
N LEU A 69 -0.75 -23.46 -6.67
CA LEU A 69 -1.55 -23.33 -5.45
C LEU A 69 -2.52 -24.49 -5.33
N GLY A 70 -2.10 -25.58 -4.69
CA GLY A 70 -2.89 -26.81 -4.61
C GLY A 70 -3.31 -27.29 -6.00
N ARG A 71 -4.62 -27.27 -6.28
CA ARG A 71 -5.19 -27.67 -7.58
C ARG A 71 -5.03 -26.62 -8.68
N TYR A 72 -4.75 -25.37 -8.34
CA TYR A 72 -4.72 -24.26 -9.28
C TYR A 72 -3.32 -23.93 -9.75
N CYS A 73 -3.26 -23.51 -10.99
CA CYS A 73 -2.08 -22.94 -11.59
C CYS A 73 -2.39 -21.47 -11.89
N TRP A 74 -1.52 -20.58 -11.42
CA TRP A 74 -1.61 -19.15 -11.65
C TRP A 74 -0.41 -18.67 -12.48
N TRP A 75 -0.66 -17.73 -13.38
CA TRP A 75 0.34 -17.04 -14.19
C TRP A 75 -0.10 -15.61 -14.48
N TYR A 76 0.85 -14.74 -14.81
CA TYR A 76 0.58 -13.33 -15.09
C TYR A 76 0.80 -12.99 -16.57
N ASP A 77 -0.19 -12.37 -17.18
CA ASP A 77 -0.08 -11.76 -18.51
C ASP A 77 -0.44 -10.28 -18.40
N GLU A 78 0.44 -9.39 -18.89
CA GLU A 78 0.20 -7.95 -18.87
C GLU A 78 -0.88 -7.53 -19.87
N VAL A 79 -1.08 -8.34 -20.92
CA VAL A 79 -2.06 -8.07 -21.97
C VAL A 79 -3.46 -8.30 -21.41
N PRO A 80 -4.34 -7.27 -21.42
CA PRO A 80 -5.72 -7.44 -21.01
C PRO A 80 -6.41 -8.55 -21.81
N PRO A 81 -7.19 -9.42 -21.15
CA PRO A 81 -7.93 -10.45 -21.86
C PRO A 81 -9.06 -9.82 -22.69
N ASP A 82 -9.21 -10.27 -23.92
CA ASP A 82 -10.36 -9.92 -24.75
C ASP A 82 -11.58 -10.71 -24.28
N LEU A 83 -12.35 -10.18 -23.33
CA LEU A 83 -13.52 -10.85 -22.79
C LEU A 83 -14.78 -10.31 -23.48
N PRO A 84 -15.60 -11.17 -24.11
CA PRO A 84 -16.88 -10.73 -24.67
C PRO A 84 -17.81 -10.25 -23.54
N PRO A 85 -18.83 -9.44 -23.88
CA PRO A 85 -19.90 -9.11 -22.94
C PRO A 85 -20.51 -10.38 -22.31
N GLU A 86 -20.92 -10.27 -21.05
CA GLU A 86 -21.54 -11.38 -20.34
C GLU A 86 -22.85 -11.78 -21.02
N SER A 87 -23.09 -13.09 -21.15
CA SER A 87 -24.25 -13.59 -21.88
C SER A 87 -25.57 -13.18 -21.22
N GLU A 88 -26.61 -12.99 -22.05
CA GLU A 88 -27.96 -12.68 -21.57
C GLU A 88 -28.49 -13.76 -20.62
N GLN A 89 -28.10 -15.03 -20.83
CA GLN A 89 -28.49 -16.14 -19.97
C GLN A 89 -27.92 -15.99 -18.56
N ILE A 90 -26.62 -15.67 -18.43
CA ILE A 90 -26.00 -15.42 -17.12
C ILE A 90 -26.65 -14.21 -16.46
N THR A 91 -26.86 -13.13 -17.22
CA THR A 91 -27.49 -11.91 -16.71
C THR A 91 -28.89 -12.18 -16.16
N ARG A 92 -29.73 -12.91 -16.92
CA ARG A 92 -31.08 -13.30 -16.50
C ARG A 92 -31.06 -14.17 -15.24
N ARG A 93 -30.24 -15.22 -15.22
CA ARG A 93 -30.14 -16.13 -14.06
C ARG A 93 -29.61 -15.43 -12.82
N ARG A 94 -28.69 -14.46 -12.97
CA ARG A 94 -28.23 -13.63 -11.85
C ARG A 94 -29.36 -12.76 -11.31
N ALA A 95 -30.20 -12.20 -12.17
CA ALA A 95 -31.37 -11.43 -11.75
C ALA A 95 -32.38 -12.29 -10.97
N GLU A 96 -32.64 -13.52 -11.41
CA GLU A 96 -33.48 -14.50 -10.71
C GLU A 96 -32.91 -14.87 -9.33
N LEU A 97 -31.59 -15.09 -9.25
CA LEU A 97 -30.89 -15.31 -7.99
C LEU A 97 -31.04 -14.11 -7.05
N LEU A 98 -30.79 -12.89 -7.55
CA LEU A 98 -30.90 -11.67 -6.76
C LEU A 98 -32.33 -11.46 -6.24
N ALA A 99 -33.35 -11.69 -7.07
CA ALA A 99 -34.75 -11.63 -6.64
C ALA A 99 -35.05 -12.63 -5.50
N THR A 100 -34.51 -13.85 -5.60
CA THR A 100 -34.64 -14.87 -4.55
C THR A 100 -33.94 -14.43 -3.26
N LEU A 101 -32.70 -13.95 -3.36
CA LEU A 101 -31.91 -13.47 -2.22
C LEU A 101 -32.55 -12.25 -1.55
N ASP A 102 -33.15 -11.34 -2.32
CA ASP A 102 -33.84 -10.17 -1.78
C ASP A 102 -35.10 -10.57 -1.00
N ALA A 103 -35.96 -11.42 -1.58
CA ALA A 103 -37.16 -11.91 -0.90
C ALA A 103 -36.82 -12.69 0.40
N LEU A 104 -35.71 -13.41 0.41
CA LEU A 104 -35.23 -14.12 1.60
C LEU A 104 -34.60 -13.17 2.62
N GLY A 105 -33.83 -12.18 2.16
CA GLY A 105 -33.21 -11.17 3.02
C GLY A 105 -34.22 -10.24 3.70
N GLU A 106 -35.37 -9.97 3.07
CA GLU A 106 -36.47 -9.24 3.72
C GLU A 106 -37.10 -10.05 4.87
N ARG A 107 -37.15 -11.38 4.75
CA ARG A 107 -37.69 -12.27 5.77
C ARG A 107 -36.67 -12.56 6.88
N HIS A 108 -35.38 -12.58 6.54
CA HIS A 108 -34.27 -12.90 7.43
C HIS A 108 -33.19 -11.80 7.36
N PRO A 109 -33.49 -10.56 7.81
CA PRO A 109 -32.56 -9.43 7.70
C PRO A 109 -31.27 -9.63 8.52
N GLY A 110 -31.31 -10.52 9.52
CA GLY A 110 -30.19 -10.88 10.39
C GLY A 110 -29.24 -11.96 9.85
N ASP A 111 -29.53 -12.57 8.69
CA ASP A 111 -28.69 -13.64 8.15
C ASP A 111 -27.47 -13.09 7.42
N ASP A 112 -26.28 -13.31 7.99
CA ASP A 112 -25.00 -12.83 7.46
C ASP A 112 -24.75 -13.31 6.02
N TRP A 113 -25.02 -14.58 5.73
CA TRP A 113 -24.71 -15.17 4.43
C TRP A 113 -25.61 -14.60 3.33
N ILE A 114 -26.92 -14.49 3.58
CA ILE A 114 -27.87 -13.87 2.65
C ILE A 114 -27.51 -12.40 2.42
N ALA A 115 -27.25 -11.63 3.49
CA ALA A 115 -26.86 -10.22 3.39
C ALA A 115 -25.63 -10.04 2.49
N GLY A 116 -24.59 -10.86 2.71
CA GLY A 116 -23.37 -10.75 1.93
C GLY A 116 -23.51 -11.24 0.49
N MET A 117 -24.30 -12.28 0.21
CA MET A 117 -24.60 -12.71 -1.16
C MET A 117 -25.39 -11.66 -1.94
N ARG A 118 -26.33 -10.95 -1.29
CA ARG A 118 -27.06 -9.83 -1.90
C ARG A 118 -26.13 -8.70 -2.35
N VAL A 119 -25.10 -8.39 -1.54
CA VAL A 119 -24.08 -7.39 -1.87
C VAL A 119 -23.16 -7.90 -2.97
N HIS A 120 -22.63 -9.11 -2.83
CA HIS A 120 -21.66 -9.68 -3.77
C HIS A 120 -22.22 -9.82 -5.18
N TYR A 121 -23.42 -10.39 -5.36
CA TYR A 121 -23.97 -10.58 -6.71
C TYR A 121 -24.41 -9.28 -7.37
N ARG A 122 -24.64 -8.20 -6.62
CA ARG A 122 -24.81 -6.85 -7.21
C ARG A 122 -23.50 -6.29 -7.71
N ILE A 123 -22.40 -6.54 -7.00
CA ILE A 123 -21.06 -6.15 -7.43
C ILE A 123 -20.61 -6.96 -8.65
N ASP A 124 -20.90 -8.27 -8.67
CA ASP A 124 -20.69 -9.15 -9.83
C ASP A 124 -21.52 -8.66 -11.04
N ALA A 125 -22.76 -8.21 -10.81
CA ALA A 125 -23.61 -7.55 -11.80
C ALA A 125 -23.17 -6.14 -12.23
N LYS A 126 -22.00 -5.66 -11.81
CA LYS A 126 -21.51 -4.29 -12.07
C LYS A 126 -22.46 -3.19 -11.58
N ARG A 127 -23.20 -3.43 -10.48
CA ARG A 127 -24.14 -2.49 -9.85
C ARG A 127 -23.70 -2.09 -8.42
N PRO A 128 -22.50 -1.47 -8.25
CA PRO A 128 -21.95 -1.19 -6.92
C PRO A 128 -22.79 -0.20 -6.10
N ALA A 129 -23.52 0.73 -6.73
CA ALA A 129 -24.43 1.63 -6.03
C ALA A 129 -25.62 0.90 -5.40
N SER A 130 -26.14 -0.13 -6.08
CA SER A 130 -27.19 -0.98 -5.49
C SER A 130 -26.65 -1.84 -4.36
N ALA A 131 -25.39 -2.29 -4.46
CA ALA A 131 -24.74 -3.04 -3.39
C ALA A 131 -24.52 -2.16 -2.13
N ASP A 132 -24.12 -0.90 -2.32
CA ASP A 132 -23.98 0.11 -1.25
C ASP A 132 -25.31 0.34 -0.53
N SER A 133 -26.42 0.50 -1.27
CA SER A 133 -27.75 0.61 -0.68
C SER A 133 -28.12 -0.60 0.19
N VAL A 134 -27.85 -1.82 -0.28
CA VAL A 134 -28.09 -3.04 0.51
C VAL A 134 -27.21 -3.08 1.75
N ALA A 135 -25.92 -2.78 1.61
CA ALA A 135 -24.96 -2.79 2.71
C ALA A 135 -25.33 -1.78 3.81
N ARG A 136 -25.81 -0.59 3.44
CA ARG A 136 -26.30 0.43 4.41
C ARG A 136 -27.56 0.01 5.14
N SER A 137 -28.40 -0.80 4.50
CA SER A 137 -29.62 -1.37 5.10
C SER A 137 -29.41 -2.72 5.80
N CYS A 138 -28.15 -3.15 5.95
CA CYS A 138 -27.82 -4.46 6.51
C CYS A 138 -28.27 -4.57 7.97
N GLY A 139 -29.05 -5.61 8.28
CA GLY A 139 -29.54 -5.92 9.63
C GLY A 139 -28.86 -7.14 10.25
N ALA A 140 -27.76 -7.60 9.66
CA ALA A 140 -26.99 -8.77 10.08
C ALA A 140 -26.01 -8.41 11.22
N THR A 141 -25.01 -9.25 11.47
CA THR A 141 -24.02 -8.98 12.52
C THR A 141 -23.30 -7.65 12.27
N SER A 142 -23.15 -6.80 13.29
CA SER A 142 -22.61 -5.43 13.17
C SER A 142 -21.29 -5.35 12.39
N TRP A 143 -20.29 -6.14 12.78
CA TRP A 143 -18.99 -6.13 12.10
C TRP A 143 -19.10 -6.59 10.65
N TRP A 144 -20.01 -7.53 10.36
CA TRP A 144 -20.22 -8.05 9.02
C TRP A 144 -20.90 -7.03 8.11
N CYS A 145 -21.92 -6.33 8.61
CA CYS A 145 -22.55 -5.22 7.88
C CYS A 145 -21.53 -4.12 7.54
N LEU A 146 -20.64 -3.77 8.47
CA LEU A 146 -19.56 -2.82 8.24
C LEU A 146 -18.54 -3.33 7.21
N ALA A 147 -18.19 -4.62 7.23
CA ALA A 147 -17.33 -5.23 6.23
C ALA A 147 -17.98 -5.22 4.82
N LEU A 148 -19.29 -5.47 4.73
CA LEU A 148 -20.05 -5.37 3.47
C LEU A 148 -20.13 -3.92 2.95
N LEU A 149 -20.26 -2.95 3.85
CA LEU A 149 -20.20 -1.53 3.50
C LEU A 149 -18.82 -1.17 2.95
N GLY A 150 -17.74 -1.62 3.61
CA GLY A 150 -16.37 -1.47 3.14
C GLY A 150 -16.16 -2.08 1.75
N TYR A 151 -16.76 -3.24 1.49
CA TYR A 151 -16.74 -3.87 0.18
C TYR A 151 -17.44 -3.02 -0.89
N ALA A 152 -18.64 -2.52 -0.62
CA ALA A 152 -19.36 -1.67 -1.56
C ALA A 152 -18.62 -0.35 -1.82
N ASP A 153 -18.13 0.33 -0.78
CA ASP A 153 -17.40 1.59 -0.89
C ASP A 153 -16.07 1.42 -1.64
N HIS A 154 -15.35 0.31 -1.42
CA HIS A 154 -14.14 -0.03 -2.18
C HIS A 154 -14.46 -0.13 -3.68
N ARG A 155 -15.55 -0.84 -4.03
CA ARG A 155 -15.96 -1.00 -5.44
C ARG A 155 -16.50 0.28 -6.06
N LEU A 156 -16.99 1.22 -5.26
CA LEU A 156 -17.33 2.58 -5.69
C LEU A 156 -16.11 3.49 -5.84
N GLY A 157 -14.93 3.09 -5.35
CA GLY A 157 -13.71 3.90 -5.34
C GLY A 157 -13.66 4.93 -4.22
N ARG A 158 -14.48 4.76 -3.19
CA ARG A 158 -14.50 5.63 -2.01
C ARG A 158 -13.51 5.09 -0.97
N ALA A 159 -12.22 5.17 -1.27
CA ALA A 159 -11.17 4.49 -0.51
C ALA A 159 -11.17 4.85 1.00
N ALA A 160 -11.32 6.13 1.35
CA ALA A 160 -11.39 6.57 2.75
C ALA A 160 -12.63 6.03 3.49
N ALA A 161 -13.78 6.00 2.82
CA ALA A 161 -15.00 5.44 3.40
C ALA A 161 -14.88 3.92 3.60
N ALA A 162 -14.28 3.22 2.63
CA ALA A 162 -14.02 1.79 2.73
C ALA A 162 -13.09 1.47 3.91
N GLU A 163 -11.99 2.22 4.06
CA GLU A 163 -11.07 2.06 5.18
C GLU A 163 -11.76 2.31 6.52
N SER A 164 -12.55 3.39 6.64
CA SER A 164 -13.34 3.69 7.84
C SER A 164 -14.32 2.57 8.19
N ALA A 165 -15.03 2.02 7.19
CA ALA A 165 -15.96 0.91 7.40
C ALA A 165 -15.25 -0.36 7.89
N PHE A 166 -14.09 -0.71 7.33
CA PHE A 166 -13.32 -1.86 7.81
C PHE A 166 -12.74 -1.64 9.21
N VAL A 167 -12.25 -0.45 9.54
CA VAL A 167 -11.84 -0.11 10.91
C VAL A 167 -13.00 -0.29 11.90
N GLY A 168 -14.19 0.19 11.55
CA GLY A 168 -15.41 -0.02 12.34
C GLY A 168 -15.79 -1.50 12.46
N ALA A 169 -15.61 -2.29 11.39
CA ALA A 169 -15.84 -3.73 11.42
C ALA A 169 -14.93 -4.39 12.47
N PHE A 170 -13.63 -4.12 12.43
CA PHE A 170 -12.68 -4.67 13.41
C PHE A 170 -12.99 -4.26 14.86
N ALA A 171 -13.50 -3.04 15.09
CA ALA A 171 -13.86 -2.56 16.42
C ALA A 171 -15.04 -3.35 17.06
N THR A 172 -15.86 -4.03 16.25
CA THR A 172 -17.01 -4.83 16.73
C THR A 172 -16.86 -6.32 16.44
N MET A 173 -15.73 -6.73 15.87
CA MET A 173 -15.42 -8.12 15.52
C MET A 173 -14.81 -8.83 16.74
N PRO A 174 -15.21 -10.08 17.05
CA PRO A 174 -14.55 -10.85 18.11
C PRO A 174 -13.05 -11.00 17.85
N ASP A 175 -12.21 -10.89 18.88
CA ASP A 175 -10.74 -10.87 18.74
C ASP A 175 -10.17 -12.06 17.98
N THR A 176 -10.74 -13.25 18.18
CA THR A 176 -10.33 -14.49 17.48
C THR A 176 -10.63 -14.43 15.98
N GLU A 177 -11.69 -13.74 15.59
CA GLU A 177 -12.05 -13.54 14.19
C GLU A 177 -11.26 -12.39 13.57
N ALA A 178 -11.08 -11.28 14.31
CA ALA A 178 -10.21 -10.17 13.92
C ALA A 178 -8.78 -10.64 13.65
N CYS A 179 -8.29 -11.60 14.43
CA CYS A 179 -6.99 -12.22 14.21
C CYS A 179 -6.88 -12.90 12.85
N LYS A 180 -7.87 -13.74 12.49
CA LYS A 180 -7.87 -14.46 11.21
C LYS A 180 -8.02 -13.50 10.04
N TRP A 181 -8.84 -12.47 10.18
CA TRP A 181 -9.09 -11.48 9.14
C TRP A 181 -7.88 -10.62 8.82
N ARG A 182 -7.09 -10.28 9.85
CA ARG A 182 -5.83 -9.55 9.71
C ARG A 182 -4.66 -10.39 9.23
N ASP A 183 -4.77 -11.72 9.28
CA ASP A 183 -3.66 -12.61 8.98
C ASP A 183 -3.10 -12.36 7.57
N ILE A 184 -1.82 -12.01 7.47
CA ILE A 184 -1.14 -11.71 6.19
C ILE A 184 -0.17 -12.80 5.75
N ALA A 185 -0.15 -13.98 6.37
CA ALA A 185 0.84 -15.03 6.12
C ALA A 185 1.00 -15.35 4.62
N VAL A 186 -0.11 -15.42 3.89
CA VAL A 186 -0.15 -15.72 2.45
C VAL A 186 0.49 -14.63 1.56
N LEU A 187 0.67 -13.41 2.09
CA LEU A 187 1.30 -12.29 1.40
C LEU A 187 2.81 -12.20 1.68
N LEU A 188 3.32 -13.04 2.58
CA LEU A 188 4.71 -13.00 3.03
C LEU A 188 5.54 -14.10 2.36
N PRO A 189 6.81 -13.81 1.99
CA PRO A 189 7.73 -14.82 1.49
C PRO A 189 8.06 -15.84 2.59
N SER A 190 8.54 -17.03 2.22
CA SER A 190 8.62 -18.20 3.11
C SER A 190 9.33 -17.94 4.45
N ASN A 191 10.49 -17.27 4.46
CA ASN A 191 11.24 -17.01 5.70
C ASN A 191 10.48 -16.06 6.64
N THR A 192 9.94 -14.99 6.08
CA THR A 192 9.10 -13.97 6.74
C THR A 192 7.81 -14.58 7.29
N ARG A 193 7.18 -15.45 6.50
CA ARG A 193 5.97 -16.19 6.88
C ARG A 193 6.21 -17.07 8.10
N HIS A 194 7.29 -17.85 8.10
CA HIS A 194 7.61 -18.75 9.22
C HIS A 194 7.77 -17.99 10.54
N TYR A 195 8.49 -16.86 10.51
CA TYR A 195 8.60 -15.98 11.67
C TYR A 195 7.22 -15.44 12.12
N TYR A 196 6.44 -14.91 11.18
CA TYR A 196 5.12 -14.34 11.45
C TYR A 196 4.15 -15.36 12.05
N GLU A 197 4.15 -16.59 11.53
CA GLU A 197 3.27 -17.66 12.01
C GLU A 197 3.58 -18.07 13.45
N GLY A 198 4.85 -17.98 13.88
CA GLY A 198 5.27 -18.23 15.26
C GLY A 198 4.87 -17.15 16.28
N LEU A 199 4.40 -15.97 15.82
CA LEU A 199 3.97 -14.89 16.70
C LEU A 199 2.55 -15.09 17.23
N SER A 200 2.29 -14.57 18.44
CA SER A 200 0.93 -14.43 18.98
C SER A 200 0.12 -13.43 18.15
N CYS A 201 -1.21 -13.52 18.22
CA CYS A 201 -2.10 -12.60 17.50
C CYS A 201 -1.81 -11.10 17.77
N GLU A 202 -1.47 -10.80 19.02
CA GLU A 202 -1.09 -9.46 19.46
C GLU A 202 0.25 -9.03 18.86
N ALA A 203 1.27 -9.89 18.92
CA ALA A 203 2.60 -9.58 18.36
C ALA A 203 2.58 -9.44 16.83
N ARG A 204 1.66 -10.15 16.14
CA ARG A 204 1.45 -10.03 14.69
C ARG A 204 1.00 -8.62 14.26
N ARG A 205 0.32 -7.85 15.12
CA ARG A 205 -0.18 -6.49 14.79
C ARG A 205 0.92 -5.57 14.28
N ALA A 206 2.06 -5.53 14.98
CA ALA A 206 3.18 -4.66 14.60
C ALA A 206 3.75 -5.01 13.21
N VAL A 207 3.76 -6.30 12.86
CA VAL A 207 4.22 -6.77 11.54
C VAL A 207 3.21 -6.38 10.46
N GLU A 208 1.91 -6.56 10.73
CA GLU A 208 0.83 -6.20 9.82
C GLU A 208 0.76 -4.70 9.55
N ASP A 209 0.78 -3.87 10.59
CA ASP A 209 0.72 -2.42 10.45
C ASP A 209 1.90 -1.91 9.63
N ARG A 210 3.09 -2.48 9.84
CA ARG A 210 4.28 -2.15 9.06
C ARG A 210 4.18 -2.65 7.62
N TYR A 211 3.61 -3.84 7.37
CA TYR A 211 3.34 -4.33 6.01
C TYR A 211 2.41 -3.37 5.28
N TRP A 212 1.30 -2.98 5.89
CA TRP A 212 0.33 -2.07 5.29
C TRP A 212 0.86 -0.65 5.12
N LEU A 213 1.77 -0.18 5.98
CA LEU A 213 2.46 1.09 5.78
C LEU A 213 3.33 1.08 4.52
N LEU A 214 4.16 0.04 4.36
CA LEU A 214 5.12 -0.05 3.24
C LEU A 214 4.46 -0.42 1.91
N SER A 215 3.33 -1.13 1.94
CA SER A 215 2.65 -1.63 0.74
C SER A 215 1.60 -0.70 0.14
N ARG A 216 1.49 0.54 0.62
CA ARG A 216 0.55 1.53 0.04
C ARG A 216 0.86 1.77 -1.45
N PRO A 217 -0.09 1.66 -2.39
CA PRO A 217 0.14 2.07 -3.77
C PRO A 217 0.48 3.55 -3.90
N GLN A 218 -0.21 4.42 -3.16
CA GLN A 218 0.06 5.86 -3.07
C GLN A 218 0.22 6.28 -1.60
N LEU A 219 1.31 6.95 -1.24
CA LEU A 219 1.52 7.55 0.09
C LEU A 219 0.53 8.68 0.30
N ALA A 220 0.40 9.57 -0.69
CA ALA A 220 -0.42 10.77 -0.62
C ALA A 220 -1.93 10.49 -0.60
N ALA A 221 -2.34 9.26 -0.96
CA ALA A 221 -3.74 8.87 -0.93
C ALA A 221 -4.29 8.85 0.50
N PRO A 222 -5.57 9.24 0.70
CA PRO A 222 -6.18 9.31 2.04
C PRO A 222 -6.39 7.93 2.70
N ALA A 223 -6.21 6.84 1.94
CA ALA A 223 -6.40 5.48 2.39
C ALA A 223 -5.45 4.51 1.68
N ASN A 224 -5.19 3.35 2.30
CA ASN A 224 -4.47 2.27 1.64
C ASN A 224 -5.45 1.38 0.86
N ASP A 225 -5.58 1.64 -0.45
CA ASP A 225 -6.48 0.88 -1.33
C ASP A 225 -6.10 -0.60 -1.42
N TRP A 226 -4.81 -0.96 -1.40
CA TRP A 226 -4.36 -2.35 -1.31
C TRP A 226 -4.86 -3.05 -0.03
N ARG A 227 -4.78 -2.38 1.13
CA ARG A 227 -5.31 -2.93 2.39
C ARG A 227 -6.82 -3.15 2.31
N THR A 228 -7.56 -2.19 1.78
CA THR A 228 -9.01 -2.33 1.63
C THR A 228 -9.39 -3.43 0.64
N GLU A 229 -8.64 -3.59 -0.46
CA GLU A 229 -8.82 -4.73 -1.37
C GLU A 229 -8.54 -6.07 -0.66
N PHE A 230 -7.51 -6.15 0.17
CA PHE A 230 -7.26 -7.37 0.95
C PHE A 230 -8.43 -7.72 1.88
N TYR A 231 -9.03 -6.73 2.53
CA TYR A 231 -10.23 -6.95 3.34
C TYR A 231 -11.46 -7.29 2.49
N VAL A 232 -11.58 -6.77 1.27
CA VAL A 232 -12.59 -7.25 0.31
C VAL A 232 -12.36 -8.72 -0.03
N ARG A 233 -11.12 -9.15 -0.25
CA ARG A 233 -10.78 -10.55 -0.46
C ARG A 233 -11.17 -11.40 0.76
N ARG A 234 -11.01 -10.90 1.98
CA ARG A 234 -11.51 -11.57 3.22
C ARG A 234 -13.03 -11.70 3.28
N VAL A 235 -13.78 -10.66 2.87
CA VAL A 235 -15.24 -10.74 2.74
C VAL A 235 -15.61 -11.86 1.77
N LEU A 236 -14.94 -11.92 0.62
CA LEU A 236 -15.20 -12.93 -0.41
C LEU A 236 -14.82 -14.34 0.05
N THR A 237 -13.67 -14.54 0.72
CA THR A 237 -13.31 -15.86 1.25
C THR A 237 -14.33 -16.32 2.29
N ASN A 238 -14.80 -15.43 3.17
CA ASN A 238 -15.84 -15.75 4.15
C ASN A 238 -17.15 -16.20 3.48
N LEU A 239 -17.57 -15.50 2.42
CA LEU A 239 -18.76 -15.86 1.64
C LEU A 239 -18.63 -17.24 0.97
N TYR A 240 -17.52 -17.47 0.29
CA TYR A 240 -17.33 -18.65 -0.55
C TYR A 240 -17.02 -19.94 0.23
N ARG A 241 -16.66 -19.85 1.51
CA ARG A 241 -16.60 -21.02 2.42
C ARG A 241 -17.91 -21.79 2.52
N GLN A 242 -19.05 -21.12 2.25
CA GLN A 242 -20.38 -21.72 2.31
C GLN A 242 -21.15 -21.55 0.99
N ALA A 243 -20.44 -21.32 -0.11
CA ALA A 243 -21.02 -21.11 -1.44
C ALA A 243 -20.41 -22.04 -2.48
N THR A 244 -21.09 -22.17 -3.61
CA THR A 244 -20.51 -22.78 -4.80
C THR A 244 -19.66 -21.72 -5.52
N SER A 245 -18.45 -22.04 -5.97
CA SER A 245 -17.65 -21.13 -6.80
C SER A 245 -17.92 -21.32 -8.29
N THR A 246 -17.57 -20.34 -9.12
CA THR A 246 -17.57 -20.50 -10.57
C THR A 246 -16.57 -21.57 -10.99
N LEU A 247 -15.40 -21.65 -10.34
CA LEU A 247 -14.45 -22.75 -10.47
C LEU A 247 -15.08 -24.11 -10.12
N GLN A 248 -14.54 -25.18 -10.70
CA GLN A 248 -15.01 -26.54 -10.40
C GLN A 248 -14.38 -27.09 -9.12
N GLY A 249 -15.14 -27.98 -8.45
CA GLY A 249 -14.77 -28.58 -7.18
C GLY A 249 -15.23 -27.79 -5.96
N ALA A 250 -14.99 -28.35 -4.77
CA ALA A 250 -15.30 -27.69 -3.51
C ALA A 250 -14.34 -26.54 -3.23
N TRP A 251 -14.84 -25.49 -2.56
CA TRP A 251 -14.02 -24.42 -2.00
C TRP A 251 -13.05 -25.00 -0.96
N GLY A 252 -11.79 -24.61 -1.04
CA GLY A 252 -10.73 -25.12 -0.17
C GLY A 252 -9.65 -24.08 0.07
N ARG A 253 -8.62 -24.46 0.85
CA ARG A 253 -7.49 -23.58 1.21
C ARG A 253 -6.77 -23.03 -0.02
N ASP A 254 -6.71 -23.81 -1.10
CA ASP A 254 -6.09 -23.40 -2.36
C ASP A 254 -6.84 -22.26 -3.08
N ASN A 255 -8.17 -22.30 -3.08
CA ASN A 255 -9.01 -21.20 -3.59
C ASN A 255 -8.89 -19.95 -2.71
N GLU A 256 -8.90 -20.15 -1.39
CA GLU A 256 -8.76 -19.05 -0.45
C GLU A 256 -7.42 -18.34 -0.61
N GLU A 257 -6.31 -19.08 -0.70
CA GLU A 257 -4.99 -18.51 -0.96
C GLU A 257 -4.93 -17.83 -2.33
N LEU A 258 -5.47 -18.45 -3.39
CA LEU A 258 -5.53 -17.85 -4.74
C LEU A 258 -6.24 -16.50 -4.72
N LEU A 259 -7.40 -16.43 -4.08
CA LEU A 259 -8.20 -15.21 -3.96
C LEU A 259 -7.49 -14.14 -3.11
N LEU A 260 -6.90 -14.52 -1.96
CA LEU A 260 -6.19 -13.57 -1.10
C LEU A 260 -4.96 -12.97 -1.80
N ARG A 261 -4.23 -13.78 -2.58
CA ARG A 261 -2.99 -13.34 -3.27
C ARG A 261 -3.26 -12.55 -4.55
N TYR A 262 -4.23 -12.96 -5.37
CA TYR A 262 -4.39 -12.41 -6.72
C TYR A 262 -5.74 -11.74 -7.00
N GLY A 263 -6.68 -11.82 -6.05
CA GLY A 263 -7.93 -11.07 -6.10
C GLY A 263 -9.04 -11.73 -6.90
N TRP A 264 -10.20 -11.08 -6.87
CA TRP A 264 -11.38 -11.58 -7.57
C TRP A 264 -11.24 -11.37 -9.08
N PRO A 265 -11.55 -12.38 -9.91
CA PRO A 265 -11.44 -12.25 -11.36
C PRO A 265 -12.43 -11.24 -11.95
N ILE A 266 -12.04 -10.62 -13.05
CA ILE A 266 -12.87 -9.71 -13.86
C ILE A 266 -13.68 -10.45 -14.93
N GLY A 267 -13.32 -11.69 -15.22
CA GLY A 267 -14.06 -12.57 -16.12
C GLY A 267 -13.51 -13.99 -16.16
N TRP A 268 -14.19 -14.82 -16.93
CA TRP A 268 -13.91 -16.25 -17.04
C TRP A 268 -14.08 -16.71 -18.49
N ARG A 269 -13.33 -17.72 -18.88
CA ARG A 269 -13.60 -18.52 -20.08
C ARG A 269 -13.69 -19.98 -19.72
N ARG A 270 -14.51 -20.72 -20.46
CA ARG A 270 -14.55 -22.18 -20.40
C ARG A 270 -13.81 -22.79 -21.58
N TYR A 271 -13.26 -23.97 -21.39
CA TYR A 271 -12.76 -24.78 -22.50
C TYR A 271 -13.14 -26.24 -22.27
N GLN A 272 -13.48 -26.92 -23.36
CA GLN A 272 -13.79 -28.34 -23.32
C GLN A 272 -12.49 -29.10 -23.06
N THR A 273 -12.55 -30.04 -22.12
CA THR A 273 -11.42 -30.92 -21.84
C THR A 273 -11.42 -32.08 -22.84
N PRO A 274 -10.25 -32.68 -23.13
CA PRO A 274 -10.18 -33.86 -23.98
C PRO A 274 -11.02 -35.02 -23.41
N TYR A 275 -11.52 -35.87 -24.31
CA TYR A 275 -12.29 -37.08 -23.97
C TYR A 275 -11.51 -37.97 -22.98
N GLY A 276 -12.15 -38.34 -21.85
CA GLY A 276 -11.53 -39.13 -20.78
C GLY A 276 -11.02 -38.32 -19.58
N SER A 277 -11.14 -36.99 -19.60
CA SER A 277 -10.93 -36.13 -18.42
C SER A 277 -11.99 -36.38 -17.33
N LEU A 278 -11.61 -36.26 -16.05
CA LEU A 278 -12.54 -36.34 -14.90
C LEU A 278 -13.53 -35.16 -14.83
N MET A 279 -13.29 -34.10 -15.59
CA MET A 279 -14.10 -32.88 -15.64
C MET A 279 -14.42 -32.59 -17.11
N ASP A 280 -15.69 -32.37 -17.46
CA ASP A 280 -16.14 -32.11 -18.85
C ASP A 280 -15.78 -30.70 -19.36
N ILE A 281 -15.53 -29.78 -18.44
CA ILE A 281 -15.19 -28.38 -18.71
C ILE A 281 -14.04 -27.98 -17.79
N SER A 282 -13.13 -27.14 -18.27
CA SER A 282 -12.19 -26.43 -17.40
C SER A 282 -12.40 -24.92 -17.56
N ILE A 283 -12.07 -24.17 -16.52
CA ILE A 283 -12.35 -22.74 -16.43
C ILE A 283 -11.05 -22.00 -16.16
N THR A 284 -10.80 -20.97 -16.97
CA THR A 284 -9.73 -20.01 -16.75
C THR A 284 -10.34 -18.72 -16.24
N GLU A 285 -9.88 -18.26 -15.07
CA GLU A 285 -10.23 -16.96 -14.53
C GLU A 285 -9.22 -15.92 -14.95
N TYR A 286 -9.67 -14.69 -15.17
CA TYR A 286 -8.82 -13.57 -15.54
C TYR A 286 -8.85 -12.51 -14.46
N GLN A 287 -7.70 -12.18 -13.88
CA GLN A 287 -7.56 -11.12 -12.88
C GLN A 287 -7.44 -9.75 -13.56
N PRO A 288 -7.75 -8.64 -12.87
CA PRO A 288 -7.53 -7.32 -13.42
C PRO A 288 -6.05 -7.06 -13.72
N VAL A 289 -5.78 -6.46 -14.88
CA VAL A 289 -4.44 -6.06 -15.34
C VAL A 289 -4.45 -4.60 -15.79
N PRO A 290 -3.32 -3.87 -15.67
CA PRO A 290 -2.06 -4.31 -15.06
C PRO A 290 -2.19 -4.46 -13.54
N SER A 291 -1.37 -5.33 -12.96
CA SER A 291 -1.29 -5.54 -11.51
C SER A 291 0.16 -5.54 -11.06
N TYR A 292 0.43 -5.13 -9.82
CA TYR A 292 1.77 -4.91 -9.29
C TYR A 292 1.97 -5.60 -7.95
N ASN A 293 3.24 -5.91 -7.64
CA ASN A 293 3.68 -6.32 -6.33
C ASN A 293 4.02 -5.10 -5.48
N PHE A 294 3.12 -4.71 -4.58
CA PHE A 294 3.39 -3.60 -3.65
C PHE A 294 4.10 -4.05 -2.37
N ALA A 295 4.40 -5.35 -2.21
CA ALA A 295 5.20 -5.80 -1.07
C ALA A 295 6.67 -5.35 -1.23
N PRO A 296 7.32 -4.89 -0.15
CA PRO A 296 8.75 -4.58 -0.16
C PRO A 296 9.59 -5.87 -0.29
N VAL A 297 10.76 -5.80 -0.94
CA VAL A 297 11.61 -6.97 -1.28
C VAL A 297 12.21 -7.65 -0.04
N GLU A 298 12.53 -6.87 0.99
CA GLU A 298 12.99 -7.35 2.29
C GLU A 298 12.03 -6.82 3.36
N PRO A 299 10.94 -7.55 3.65
CA PRO A 299 9.93 -7.02 4.51
C PRO A 299 10.51 -6.86 5.91
N LEU A 300 10.42 -5.65 6.45
CA LEU A 300 9.93 -5.43 7.80
C LEU A 300 10.88 -5.74 8.98
N TYR A 301 11.91 -6.54 8.82
CA TYR A 301 12.73 -7.02 9.96
C TYR A 301 13.94 -6.17 10.24
N ASP A 302 14.59 -5.67 9.20
CA ASP A 302 15.79 -4.90 9.39
C ASP A 302 15.45 -3.42 9.56
N THR A 303 15.04 -3.07 10.79
CA THR A 303 15.01 -1.66 11.21
C THR A 303 16.39 -1.02 11.24
N SER A 304 17.48 -1.79 11.05
CA SER A 304 18.87 -1.36 10.95
C SER A 304 19.37 -1.17 9.50
N ALA A 305 18.69 -1.74 8.50
CA ALA A 305 18.90 -1.44 7.08
C ALA A 305 18.23 -0.12 6.66
N THR A 306 19.01 0.83 6.16
CA THR A 306 18.49 1.93 5.35
C THR A 306 18.07 1.34 4.01
N ALA A 307 16.77 1.06 3.86
CA ALA A 307 16.20 0.79 2.55
C ALA A 307 16.36 2.06 1.70
N GLN A 308 17.31 2.02 0.77
CA GLN A 308 17.47 3.04 -0.27
C GLN A 308 16.32 2.92 -1.28
N ASN A 309 16.30 3.81 -2.27
CA ASN A 309 15.20 4.09 -3.21
C ASN A 309 14.63 2.90 -4.03
N ASP A 310 15.02 1.65 -3.76
CA ASP A 310 14.84 0.44 -4.58
C ASP A 310 14.19 -0.75 -3.86
N GLY A 311 13.68 -0.57 -2.63
CA GLY A 311 13.09 -1.65 -1.83
C GLY A 311 11.76 -2.25 -2.32
N TRP A 312 11.30 -1.97 -3.55
CA TRP A 312 10.06 -2.52 -4.11
C TRP A 312 10.28 -3.05 -5.53
N GLU A 313 10.04 -4.33 -5.73
CA GLU A 313 10.06 -4.97 -7.05
C GLU A 313 8.61 -5.08 -7.58
N LEU A 314 8.11 -3.98 -8.16
CA LEU A 314 6.71 -3.84 -8.58
C LEU A 314 6.30 -4.83 -9.68
N GLU A 315 7.23 -5.15 -10.57
CA GLU A 315 7.04 -6.03 -11.71
C GLU A 315 7.62 -7.43 -11.47
N ALA A 316 7.88 -7.79 -10.21
CA ALA A 316 8.36 -9.11 -9.83
C ALA A 316 7.61 -10.20 -10.59
N ARG A 317 8.34 -11.12 -11.22
CA ARG A 317 7.76 -12.14 -12.10
C ARG A 317 6.88 -13.13 -11.32
N VAL A 318 7.28 -13.49 -10.11
CA VAL A 318 6.63 -14.50 -9.27
C VAL A 318 6.40 -13.94 -7.86
N PRO A 319 5.53 -12.94 -7.68
CA PRO A 319 5.33 -12.32 -6.38
C PRO A 319 4.38 -13.14 -5.49
N GLU A 320 4.46 -12.91 -4.19
CA GLU A 320 3.53 -13.44 -3.20
C GLU A 320 2.11 -12.95 -3.46
N ALA A 321 1.94 -11.70 -3.89
CA ALA A 321 0.63 -11.17 -4.19
C ALA A 321 0.70 -10.11 -5.29
N ARG A 322 -0.42 -9.90 -5.98
CA ARG A 322 -0.59 -8.77 -6.90
C ARG A 322 -1.88 -8.02 -6.66
N TYR A 323 -1.81 -6.73 -6.94
CA TYR A 323 -2.94 -5.82 -6.87
C TYR A 323 -2.98 -4.90 -8.09
N SER A 324 -4.18 -4.68 -8.63
CA SER A 324 -4.44 -3.73 -9.70
C SER A 324 -5.17 -2.51 -9.10
N PRO A 325 -4.47 -1.39 -8.82
CA PRO A 325 -5.10 -0.20 -8.28
C PRO A 325 -6.01 0.44 -9.31
N ARG A 326 -7.22 0.82 -8.90
CA ARG A 326 -8.21 1.41 -9.83
C ARG A 326 -7.72 2.70 -10.48
N LEU A 327 -6.95 3.51 -9.77
CA LEU A 327 -6.51 4.82 -10.25
C LEU A 327 -5.12 4.79 -10.91
N VAL A 328 -4.41 3.65 -10.84
CA VAL A 328 -3.04 3.52 -11.34
C VAL A 328 -3.00 2.44 -12.41
N GLY A 329 -2.78 2.85 -13.65
CA GLY A 329 -2.57 1.98 -14.80
C GLY A 329 -1.09 1.75 -15.11
N HIS A 330 -0.20 2.65 -14.68
CA HIS A 330 1.24 2.48 -14.86
C HIS A 330 1.98 2.95 -13.61
N VAL A 331 3.01 2.21 -13.18
CA VAL A 331 3.92 2.65 -12.12
C VAL A 331 5.31 2.83 -12.70
N ALA A 332 5.92 3.98 -12.41
CA ALA A 332 7.24 4.33 -12.92
C ALA A 332 8.19 4.72 -11.76
N PRO A 333 9.51 4.58 -11.94
CA PRO A 333 10.46 5.10 -10.97
C PRO A 333 10.57 6.62 -11.05
N VAL A 334 10.95 7.25 -9.93
CA VAL A 334 11.33 8.67 -9.86
C VAL A 334 12.78 8.72 -9.43
N ALA A 335 13.61 9.49 -10.14
CA ALA A 335 14.89 9.89 -9.57
C ALA A 335 14.58 10.81 -8.39
N MET A 336 15.00 10.42 -7.18
CA MET A 336 14.80 11.21 -5.97
C MET A 336 16.08 11.28 -5.14
N GLN A 337 16.46 12.49 -4.77
CA GLN A 337 17.37 12.76 -3.67
C GLN A 337 16.55 13.27 -2.48
N VAL A 338 16.82 12.71 -1.30
CA VAL A 338 16.32 13.23 -0.02
C VAL A 338 17.50 13.50 0.92
N ALA A 339 17.36 14.50 1.79
CA ALA A 339 18.32 14.84 2.83
C ALA A 339 17.62 15.42 4.07
N ARG A 340 18.20 15.19 5.25
CA ARG A 340 17.69 15.63 6.56
C ARG A 340 18.59 16.70 7.18
N PHE A 341 17.97 17.77 7.68
CA PHE A 341 18.63 18.88 8.36
C PHE A 341 17.94 19.17 9.70
N ARG A 342 18.69 19.30 10.79
CA ARG A 342 18.11 19.47 12.14
C ARG A 342 17.61 20.89 12.35
N ARG A 343 16.48 21.02 13.03
CA ARG A 343 15.85 22.29 13.39
C ARG A 343 15.29 22.17 14.81
N GLY A 344 16.15 22.34 15.81
CA GLY A 344 15.77 22.17 17.22
C GLY A 344 15.31 20.75 17.53
N ASP A 345 14.05 20.60 17.95
CA ASP A 345 13.38 19.33 18.21
C ASP A 345 12.88 18.62 16.94
N SER A 346 12.89 19.32 15.82
CA SER A 346 12.34 18.90 14.54
C SER A 346 13.44 18.69 13.49
N VAL A 347 13.09 18.09 12.37
CA VAL A 347 13.98 17.83 11.25
C VAL A 347 13.31 18.32 9.97
N LEU A 348 14.02 19.17 9.24
CA LEU A 348 13.69 19.56 7.89
C LEU A 348 14.09 18.43 6.94
N VAL A 349 13.12 17.80 6.32
CA VAL A 349 13.31 16.86 5.21
C VAL A 349 13.19 17.64 3.91
N VAL A 350 14.23 17.58 3.08
CA VAL A 350 14.21 18.18 1.74
C VAL A 350 14.29 17.10 0.68
N SER A 351 13.63 17.33 -0.45
CA SER A 351 13.70 16.44 -1.61
C SER A 351 13.92 17.23 -2.89
N ALA A 352 14.65 16.63 -3.82
CA ALA A 352 14.69 17.03 -5.22
C ALA A 352 14.38 15.80 -6.08
N HIS A 353 13.58 15.98 -7.13
CA HIS A 353 13.09 14.87 -7.92
C HIS A 353 13.04 15.16 -9.41
N ALA A 354 13.08 14.09 -10.20
CA ALA A 354 12.84 14.11 -11.64
C ALA A 354 12.14 12.82 -12.08
N ALA A 355 11.00 12.98 -12.72
CA ALA A 355 10.20 11.90 -13.29
C ALA A 355 10.27 11.94 -14.81
N SER A 356 11.01 10.99 -15.38
CA SER A 356 11.14 10.78 -16.83
C SER A 356 10.42 9.49 -17.23
N HIS A 357 9.12 9.60 -17.50
CA HIS A 357 8.34 8.51 -18.08
C HIS A 357 7.45 9.09 -19.19
N ASP A 358 7.32 8.36 -20.30
CA ASP A 358 6.66 8.87 -21.53
C ASP A 358 5.16 9.08 -21.34
N SER A 359 4.54 8.31 -20.44
CA SER A 359 3.13 8.44 -20.09
C SER A 359 2.84 9.58 -19.09
N LEU A 360 3.84 10.30 -18.58
CA LEU A 360 3.61 11.48 -17.73
C LEU A 360 3.38 12.72 -18.59
N GLY A 361 2.15 13.22 -18.61
CA GLY A 361 1.81 14.48 -19.27
C GLY A 361 2.45 15.71 -18.60
N ALA A 362 2.38 16.85 -19.29
CA ALA A 362 2.90 18.12 -18.77
C ALA A 362 2.15 18.62 -17.51
N ALA A 363 0.90 18.20 -17.34
CA ALA A 363 0.06 18.53 -16.18
C ALA A 363 0.23 17.56 -15.00
N ALA A 364 1.18 16.60 -15.08
CA ALA A 364 1.47 15.72 -13.96
C ALA A 364 1.95 16.53 -12.76
N ASP A 365 1.36 16.30 -11.60
CA ASP A 365 1.68 17.03 -10.37
C ASP A 365 2.43 16.14 -9.40
N ALA A 366 3.26 16.76 -8.57
CA ALA A 366 4.14 16.08 -7.65
C ALA A 366 3.87 16.48 -6.20
N VAL A 367 3.98 15.50 -5.31
CA VAL A 367 3.82 15.66 -3.88
C VAL A 367 5.00 15.00 -3.17
N LEU A 368 5.56 15.70 -2.17
CA LEU A 368 6.41 15.09 -1.16
C LEU A 368 5.52 14.68 0.00
N ALA A 369 5.46 13.38 0.29
CA ALA A 369 4.70 12.82 1.39
C ALA A 369 5.63 12.16 2.42
N VAL A 370 5.27 12.28 3.69
CA VAL A 370 5.95 11.66 4.83
C VAL A 370 4.90 11.01 5.73
N VAL A 371 5.07 9.73 6.01
CA VAL A 371 4.25 9.00 6.98
C VAL A 371 5.00 8.86 8.29
N LEU A 372 4.39 9.35 9.36
CA LEU A 372 4.92 9.37 10.72
C LEU A 372 4.72 8.01 11.43
N PRO A 373 5.43 7.74 12.55
CA PRO A 373 5.27 6.49 13.31
C PRO A 373 3.84 6.23 13.82
N ASP A 374 3.06 7.28 14.06
CA ASP A 374 1.65 7.19 14.49
C ASP A 374 0.68 6.89 13.33
N GLY A 375 1.20 6.75 12.10
CA GLY A 375 0.42 6.54 10.88
C GLY A 375 -0.08 7.83 10.21
N THR A 376 0.11 8.99 10.83
CA THR A 376 -0.27 10.28 10.26
C THR A 376 0.55 10.57 9.01
N THR A 377 -0.12 10.97 7.93
CA THR A 377 0.54 11.39 6.68
C THR A 377 0.57 12.90 6.60
N ARG A 378 1.76 13.46 6.36
CA ARG A 378 1.98 14.87 6.05
C ARG A 378 2.47 14.99 4.62
N GLN A 379 2.04 16.03 3.93
CA GLN A 379 2.41 16.23 2.54
C GLN A 379 2.46 17.70 2.15
N VAL A 380 3.30 18.01 1.16
CA VAL A 380 3.42 19.33 0.55
C VAL A 380 3.50 19.20 -0.96
N PRO A 381 3.00 20.19 -1.72
CA PRO A 381 3.24 20.26 -3.15
C PRO A 381 4.74 20.28 -3.45
N ALA A 382 5.17 19.42 -4.36
CA ALA A 382 6.53 19.40 -4.92
C ALA A 382 6.57 19.92 -6.36
N ASN A 383 5.39 20.03 -7.00
CA ASN A 383 5.09 20.60 -8.31
C ASN A 383 5.83 19.96 -9.49
N GLY A 384 5.05 19.53 -10.48
CA GLY A 384 5.57 19.12 -11.78
C GLY A 384 6.50 17.90 -11.80
N ARG A 385 6.98 17.55 -12.99
CA ARG A 385 7.83 16.37 -13.21
C ARG A 385 9.26 16.53 -12.66
N VAL A 386 9.73 17.77 -12.55
CA VAL A 386 11.03 18.11 -11.96
C VAL A 386 10.77 19.20 -10.93
N GLY A 387 11.13 18.96 -9.69
CA GLY A 387 10.80 19.88 -8.62
C GLY A 387 11.64 19.65 -7.38
N ARG A 388 11.36 20.47 -6.37
CA ARG A 388 11.93 20.37 -5.03
C ARG A 388 10.85 20.64 -4.02
N ALA A 389 10.98 20.02 -2.85
CA ALA A 389 10.06 20.23 -1.76
C ALA A 389 10.80 20.14 -0.43
N ARG A 390 10.16 20.68 0.60
CA ARG A 390 10.65 20.60 1.98
C ARG A 390 9.49 20.46 2.95
N LEU A 391 9.68 19.66 3.99
CA LEU A 391 8.68 19.40 5.02
C LEU A 391 9.35 19.29 6.39
N MET A 392 8.73 19.86 7.41
CA MET A 392 9.16 19.70 8.81
C MET A 392 8.55 18.43 9.42
N VAL A 393 9.38 17.67 10.13
CA VAL A 393 9.04 16.37 10.73
C VAL A 393 9.59 16.31 12.16
N GLU A 394 8.76 15.96 13.14
CA GLU A 394 9.12 15.97 14.56
C GLU A 394 9.41 14.57 15.13
N SER A 395 8.98 13.52 14.43
CA SER A 395 9.06 12.14 14.91
C SER A 395 9.63 11.22 13.84
N PHE A 396 10.41 10.22 14.26
CA PHE A 396 11.05 9.23 13.40
C PHE A 396 10.93 7.83 14.01
N PRO A 397 11.09 6.74 13.23
CA PRO A 397 11.36 6.71 11.79
C PRO A 397 10.15 7.14 10.94
N VAL A 398 10.40 7.63 9.72
CA VAL A 398 9.34 8.01 8.78
C VAL A 398 9.55 7.38 7.42
N LEU A 399 8.45 7.07 6.73
CA LEU A 399 8.50 6.73 5.31
C LEU A 399 8.31 8.02 4.51
N ALA A 400 9.36 8.48 3.83
CA ALA A 400 9.31 9.64 2.96
C ALA A 400 9.29 9.21 1.50
N GLY A 401 8.60 9.95 0.65
CA GLY A 401 8.62 9.69 -0.78
C GLY A 401 8.07 10.83 -1.61
N VAL A 402 8.51 10.87 -2.87
CA VAL A 402 7.94 11.74 -3.90
C VAL A 402 7.05 10.90 -4.80
N GLU A 403 5.85 11.40 -5.06
CA GLU A 403 4.89 10.82 -5.97
C GLU A 403 4.52 11.85 -7.03
N VAL A 404 4.68 11.50 -8.31
CA VAL A 404 4.28 12.29 -9.47
C VAL A 404 3.15 11.55 -10.18
N ALA A 405 1.96 12.14 -10.17
CA ALA A 405 0.75 11.49 -10.65
C ALA A 405 0.18 12.21 -11.88
N ASP A 406 -0.19 11.43 -12.89
CA ASP A 406 -1.00 11.84 -14.03
C ASP A 406 -2.31 11.07 -14.00
N THR A 407 -3.41 11.77 -13.75
CA THR A 407 -4.74 11.16 -13.63
C THR A 407 -5.34 10.80 -14.99
N VAL A 408 -4.90 11.42 -16.08
CA VAL A 408 -5.42 11.17 -17.44
C VAL A 408 -4.82 9.88 -17.97
N SER A 409 -3.48 9.75 -17.93
CA SER A 409 -2.78 8.53 -18.32
C SER A 409 -2.80 7.44 -17.24
N ARG A 410 -3.29 7.77 -16.03
CA ARG A 410 -3.26 6.93 -14.84
C ARG A 410 -1.84 6.45 -14.50
N THR A 411 -0.84 7.29 -14.73
CA THR A 411 0.55 6.99 -14.39
C THR A 411 0.89 7.52 -13.02
N LEU A 412 1.49 6.68 -12.19
CA LEU A 412 2.07 7.04 -10.91
C LEU A 412 3.58 6.79 -10.96
N ALA A 413 4.37 7.85 -11.08
CA ALA A 413 5.80 7.73 -10.86
C ALA A 413 6.09 7.95 -9.37
N ARG A 414 6.88 7.08 -8.73
CA ARG A 414 7.18 7.21 -7.30
C ARG A 414 8.59 6.77 -6.93
N ALA A 415 9.10 7.35 -5.85
CA ALA A 415 10.28 6.90 -5.12
C ALA A 415 10.06 7.08 -3.62
N ARG A 416 10.59 6.15 -2.82
CA ARG A 416 10.34 6.11 -1.37
C ARG A 416 11.58 5.65 -0.63
N THR A 417 11.75 6.12 0.59
CA THR A 417 12.80 5.68 1.49
C THR A 417 12.37 5.78 2.95
N LEU A 418 12.85 4.83 3.76
CA LEU A 418 12.66 4.84 5.20
C LEU A 418 13.75 5.70 5.84
N LEU A 419 13.36 6.86 6.37
CA LEU A 419 14.24 7.78 7.06
C LEU A 419 14.23 7.50 8.57
N ARG A 420 15.41 7.52 9.19
CA ARG A 420 15.55 7.46 10.66
C ARG A 420 15.74 8.83 11.27
N ALA A 421 15.68 8.89 12.59
CA ALA A 421 16.16 10.07 13.30
C ALA A 421 17.63 10.31 12.91
N PRO A 422 18.02 11.56 12.60
CA PRO A 422 19.43 11.93 12.57
C PRO A 422 20.06 11.62 13.94
N GLU A 423 21.29 11.10 13.97
CA GLU A 423 21.96 10.74 15.22
C GLU A 423 22.07 11.94 16.18
N ARG A 424 21.27 11.98 17.25
CA ARG A 424 21.42 13.05 18.25
C ARG A 424 22.80 12.95 18.86
N ALA A 425 23.63 13.96 18.64
CA ALA A 425 24.86 14.07 19.39
C ALA A 425 24.46 14.49 20.81
N GLY A 426 24.81 13.68 21.80
CA GLY A 426 24.61 14.02 23.21
C GLY A 426 25.51 15.19 23.61
N GLY A 427 25.17 16.41 23.16
CA GLY A 427 25.97 17.62 23.34
C GLY A 427 27.20 17.74 22.42
N GLY A 428 27.40 16.82 21.48
CA GLY A 428 28.57 16.82 20.59
C GLY A 428 28.34 17.42 19.20
N LEU A 429 29.45 17.67 18.49
CA LEU A 429 29.47 17.95 17.05
C LEU A 429 28.68 16.89 16.24
N ALA A 430 27.87 17.34 15.27
CA ALA A 430 27.14 16.47 14.34
C ALA A 430 27.08 17.05 12.93
N LEU A 431 26.86 16.20 11.93
CA LEU A 431 26.65 16.58 10.54
C LEU A 431 25.21 16.31 10.09
N SER A 432 24.73 17.09 9.12
CA SER A 432 23.51 16.78 8.35
C SER A 432 23.75 15.64 7.36
N ASP A 433 22.68 15.21 6.69
CA ASP A 433 22.85 14.49 5.42
C ASP A 433 23.51 15.42 4.37
N LEU A 434 24.13 14.82 3.36
CA LEU A 434 24.71 15.55 2.24
C LEU A 434 23.63 15.85 1.20
N LEU A 435 23.50 17.13 0.82
CA LEU A 435 22.65 17.57 -0.29
C LEU A 435 23.53 17.88 -1.50
N LEU A 436 23.33 17.12 -2.57
CA LEU A 436 24.01 17.31 -3.83
C LEU A 436 23.29 18.37 -4.66
N PHE A 437 24.03 19.25 -5.30
CA PHE A 437 23.48 20.32 -6.15
C PHE A 437 24.31 20.52 -7.42
N ARG A 438 23.70 21.18 -8.41
CA ARG A 438 24.40 21.60 -9.63
C ARG A 438 25.31 22.77 -9.29
N ALA A 439 26.62 22.55 -9.34
CA ALA A 439 27.58 23.62 -9.12
C ALA A 439 27.40 24.72 -10.17
N ALA A 440 27.26 25.96 -9.71
CA ALA A 440 27.22 27.18 -10.52
C ALA A 440 28.32 28.14 -10.04
N GLU A 441 28.39 29.34 -10.61
CA GLU A 441 29.24 30.40 -10.06
C GLU A 441 28.72 30.83 -8.68
N GLY A 442 29.52 30.59 -7.64
CA GLY A 442 29.16 30.84 -6.24
C GLY A 442 28.63 29.60 -5.51
N ALA A 443 29.12 29.39 -4.29
CA ALA A 443 28.66 28.30 -3.43
C ALA A 443 27.39 28.73 -2.67
N PRO A 444 26.35 27.88 -2.58
CA PRO A 444 25.14 28.22 -1.82
C PRO A 444 25.48 28.42 -0.34
N GLU A 445 25.04 29.54 0.22
CA GLU A 445 25.31 29.92 1.61
C GLU A 445 24.21 29.46 2.58
N SER A 446 23.09 28.95 2.05
CA SER A 446 21.94 28.49 2.83
C SER A 446 21.35 27.21 2.23
N ILE A 447 20.59 26.48 3.05
CA ILE A 447 19.86 25.30 2.61
C ILE A 447 18.88 25.62 1.49
N ASP A 448 18.27 26.81 1.51
CA ASP A 448 17.28 27.21 0.50
C ASP A 448 17.96 27.44 -0.85
N ALA A 449 19.12 28.12 -0.87
CA ALA A 449 19.91 28.27 -2.08
C ALA A 449 20.44 26.91 -2.60
N ALA A 450 20.86 26.02 -1.71
CA ALA A 450 21.32 24.69 -2.08
C ALA A 450 20.17 23.82 -2.64
N LEU A 451 18.98 23.92 -2.06
CA LEU A 451 17.79 23.18 -2.50
C LEU A 451 17.34 23.63 -3.89
N GLU A 452 17.35 24.92 -4.18
CA GLU A 452 17.03 25.43 -5.52
C GLU A 452 17.97 24.85 -6.60
N ALA A 453 19.24 24.63 -6.27
CA ALA A 453 20.21 24.02 -7.16
C ALA A 453 20.27 22.48 -7.08
N ALA A 454 19.50 21.84 -6.18
CA ALA A 454 19.62 20.42 -5.89
C ALA A 454 19.42 19.53 -7.13
N VAL A 455 20.21 18.46 -7.22
CA VAL A 455 20.05 17.42 -8.25
C VAL A 455 18.98 16.40 -7.83
N PRO A 456 18.22 15.84 -8.80
CA PRO A 456 17.07 15.01 -8.48
C PRO A 456 17.40 13.58 -8.04
N GLY A 457 18.65 13.14 -8.01
CA GLY A 457 18.99 11.76 -7.65
C GLY A 457 20.49 11.53 -7.52
N ASP A 458 20.87 10.27 -7.36
CA ASP A 458 22.26 9.88 -7.08
C ASP A 458 23.06 9.52 -8.35
N THR A 459 22.43 9.49 -9.53
CA THR A 459 23.11 9.33 -10.82
C THR A 459 23.49 10.70 -11.39
N LEU A 460 24.79 10.92 -11.62
CA LEU A 460 25.37 12.21 -11.99
C LEU A 460 26.26 12.06 -13.22
N SER A 461 26.28 13.09 -14.08
CA SER A 461 27.21 13.14 -15.22
C SER A 461 28.57 13.67 -14.75
N ARG A 462 29.63 13.06 -15.28
CA ARG A 462 31.02 13.47 -15.08
C ARG A 462 31.40 14.74 -15.82
N SER A 463 30.59 15.16 -16.79
CA SER A 463 30.83 16.35 -17.62
C SER A 463 30.68 17.68 -16.85
N ARG A 464 30.21 17.64 -15.60
CA ARG A 464 29.96 18.84 -14.79
C ARG A 464 30.46 18.65 -13.35
N PRO A 465 30.95 19.72 -12.70
CA PRO A 465 31.27 19.66 -11.28
C PRO A 465 30.02 19.37 -10.43
N ILE A 466 30.22 18.62 -9.35
CA ILE A 466 29.17 18.26 -8.40
C ILE A 466 29.29 19.16 -7.17
N GLY A 467 28.22 19.86 -6.82
CA GLY A 467 28.12 20.60 -5.58
C GLY A 467 27.73 19.70 -4.41
N ILE A 468 28.36 19.87 -3.25
CA ILE A 468 28.00 19.19 -1.99
C ILE A 468 27.72 20.24 -0.94
N TYR A 469 26.53 20.21 -0.34
CA TYR A 469 26.11 21.05 0.78
C TYR A 469 25.90 20.23 2.04
N TRP A 470 26.30 20.75 3.20
CA TRP A 470 26.02 20.19 4.52
C TRP A 470 25.93 21.28 5.61
N GLU A 471 25.34 20.89 6.73
CA GLU A 471 25.30 21.69 7.96
C GLU A 471 26.05 20.98 9.08
N THR A 472 26.79 21.76 9.86
CA THR A 472 27.45 21.31 11.11
C THR A 472 26.67 21.83 12.32
N TYR A 473 26.42 20.96 13.30
CA TYR A 473 25.69 21.26 14.53
C TYR A 473 26.58 21.02 15.77
N GLY A 474 26.22 21.63 16.90
CA GLY A 474 26.84 21.34 18.20
C GLY A 474 28.26 21.90 18.36
N ILE A 475 28.54 23.04 17.75
CA ILE A 475 29.82 23.75 17.87
C ILE A 475 29.83 24.54 19.18
N ALA A 476 30.92 24.43 19.95
CA ALA A 476 31.04 25.11 21.24
C ALA A 476 31.05 26.64 21.11
N GLU A 477 30.54 27.33 22.14
CA GLU A 477 30.41 28.79 22.18
C GLU A 477 31.74 29.55 22.09
N SER A 478 32.85 28.93 22.50
CA SER A 478 34.19 29.50 22.39
C SER A 478 34.75 29.53 20.97
N GLY A 479 34.03 28.94 20.00
CA GLY A 479 34.54 28.66 18.67
C GLY A 479 35.52 27.49 18.70
N GLU A 480 35.19 26.41 18.01
CA GLU A 480 36.11 25.29 17.78
C GLU A 480 36.56 25.30 16.32
N SER A 481 37.86 25.18 16.08
CA SER A 481 38.38 24.86 14.76
C SER A 481 38.40 23.35 14.56
N PHE A 482 37.91 22.88 13.43
CA PHE A 482 37.96 21.47 13.04
C PHE A 482 38.53 21.33 11.64
N ASP A 483 39.22 20.21 11.40
CA ASP A 483 39.67 19.83 10.07
C ASP A 483 38.50 19.18 9.33
N VAL A 484 38.05 19.81 8.24
CA VAL A 484 37.05 19.20 7.37
C VAL A 484 37.77 18.36 6.32
N GLY A 485 37.34 17.11 6.14
CA GLY A 485 37.83 16.21 5.11
C GLY A 485 36.70 15.80 4.17
N VAL A 486 36.88 15.96 2.87
CA VAL A 486 35.95 15.42 1.86
C VAL A 486 36.66 14.36 1.06
N THR A 487 36.08 13.16 0.98
CA THR A 487 36.63 12.03 0.22
C THR A 487 35.63 11.50 -0.79
N LEU A 488 36.11 11.19 -1.99
CA LEU A 488 35.37 10.44 -3.01
C LEU A 488 36.04 9.08 -3.24
N GLU A 489 35.37 8.00 -2.87
CA GLU A 489 35.88 6.62 -2.91
C GLU A 489 35.07 5.77 -3.88
N ARG A 490 35.71 4.96 -4.74
CA ARG A 490 35.01 4.03 -5.62
C ARG A 490 34.61 2.74 -4.88
N ILE A 491 33.36 2.28 -5.01
CA ILE A 491 32.80 1.20 -4.18
C ILE A 491 32.22 0.00 -4.94
N ASP A 492 32.09 0.07 -6.27
CA ASP A 492 31.61 -1.04 -7.11
C ASP A 492 32.67 -2.10 -7.42
N ARG A 493 33.95 -1.81 -7.16
CA ARG A 493 35.04 -2.77 -7.29
C ARG A 493 35.13 -3.63 -6.03
N SER A 494 34.37 -4.73 -5.99
CA SER A 494 34.62 -5.82 -5.04
C SER A 494 35.91 -6.55 -5.41
N TRP A 495 37.03 -6.10 -4.86
CA TRP A 495 38.26 -6.89 -4.81
C TRP A 495 38.74 -6.96 -3.35
N ILE A 496 38.56 -8.16 -2.77
CA ILE A 496 39.24 -8.68 -1.57
C ILE A 496 38.70 -8.16 -0.21
N ARG A 497 37.68 -8.86 0.33
CA ARG A 497 37.38 -8.87 1.79
C ARG A 497 38.20 -9.91 2.59
N GLY A 498 39.25 -10.47 2.02
CA GLY A 498 40.18 -11.36 2.72
C GLY A 498 41.31 -11.79 1.79
N ALA A 499 42.55 -11.60 2.25
CA ALA A 499 43.83 -11.80 1.54
C ALA A 499 44.40 -10.59 0.79
N LYS A 500 44.84 -9.56 1.54
CA LYS A 500 46.10 -8.81 1.29
C LYS A 500 46.35 -7.77 2.39
N GLN A 501 46.67 -8.27 3.59
CA GLN A 501 47.33 -7.46 4.63
C GLN A 501 48.86 -7.67 4.62
N LEU A 502 49.46 -8.11 3.51
CA LEU A 502 50.85 -8.58 3.52
C LEU A 502 51.77 -8.15 2.37
N LEU A 503 51.32 -7.36 1.39
CA LEU A 503 52.24 -6.78 0.40
C LEU A 503 51.86 -5.33 0.12
N ARG A 504 52.79 -4.42 0.45
CA ARG A 504 52.78 -2.96 0.15
C ARG A 504 52.84 -2.67 -1.35
N LEU A 505 52.02 -3.30 -2.18
CA LEU A 505 51.97 -3.12 -3.64
C LEU A 505 50.53 -3.27 -4.14
N ALA A 506 49.73 -2.24 -3.85
CA ALA A 506 48.66 -1.76 -4.71
C ALA A 506 48.36 -0.32 -4.31
N GLU A 507 48.46 0.61 -5.25
CA GLU A 507 47.99 1.97 -5.05
C GLU A 507 46.47 1.93 -4.79
N PRO A 508 45.96 2.56 -3.71
CA PRO A 508 44.54 2.80 -3.61
C PRO A 508 44.14 3.74 -4.77
N ASP A 509 43.11 3.37 -5.54
CA ASP A 509 42.48 4.26 -6.55
C ASP A 509 42.33 5.66 -5.90
N ASN A 510 43.11 6.62 -6.40
CA ASN A 510 43.48 7.88 -5.74
C ASN A 510 42.24 8.65 -5.23
N PRO A 511 41.87 8.59 -3.93
CA PRO A 511 40.66 9.24 -3.45
C PRO A 511 40.86 10.75 -3.55
N LEU A 512 39.93 11.46 -4.20
CA LEU A 512 39.93 12.93 -4.17
C LEU A 512 39.77 13.34 -2.70
N ARG A 513 40.79 13.98 -2.11
CA ARG A 513 40.82 14.42 -0.72
C ARG A 513 41.00 15.92 -0.63
N LEU A 514 40.00 16.61 -0.11
CA LEU A 514 40.11 18.03 0.26
C LEU A 514 40.17 18.13 1.77
N ARG A 515 41.15 18.87 2.31
CA ARG A 515 41.24 19.16 3.75
C ARG A 515 41.50 20.64 3.98
N TRP A 516 40.73 21.24 4.89
CA TRP A 516 40.94 22.62 5.33
C TRP A 516 40.53 22.78 6.80
N ASN A 517 41.07 23.82 7.43
CA ASN A 517 40.69 24.22 8.77
C ASN A 517 39.50 25.20 8.68
N ASP A 518 38.45 24.92 9.44
CA ASP A 518 37.27 25.76 9.46
C ASP A 518 37.15 26.52 10.79
N ALA A 519 37.24 27.85 10.72
CA ALA A 519 37.14 28.76 11.86
C ALA A 519 36.18 29.91 11.49
N ARG A 520 34.87 29.70 11.67
CA ARG A 520 33.88 30.78 11.60
C ARG A 520 33.20 30.98 12.95
N PRO A 521 32.90 32.23 13.34
CA PRO A 521 32.08 32.48 14.51
C PRO A 521 30.73 31.79 14.33
N ALA A 522 30.39 30.90 15.27
CA ALA A 522 29.09 30.26 15.32
C ALA A 522 28.15 31.15 16.12
N THR A 523 26.98 31.46 15.58
CA THR A 523 25.88 31.98 16.40
C THR A 523 25.35 30.82 17.25
N PRO A 524 25.26 30.95 18.58
CA PRO A 524 24.78 29.86 19.45
C PRO A 524 23.46 29.29 18.95
N GLY A 525 23.39 27.95 18.84
CA GLY A 525 22.21 27.23 18.38
C GLY A 525 21.93 27.26 16.87
N GLN A 526 22.71 27.98 16.06
CA GLN A 526 22.57 27.95 14.60
C GLN A 526 23.54 26.98 13.93
N PRO A 527 23.10 26.25 12.88
CA PRO A 527 23.99 25.42 12.09
C PRO A 527 24.99 26.25 11.28
N ILE A 528 26.20 25.73 11.13
CA ILE A 528 27.16 26.25 10.17
C ILE A 528 26.96 25.56 8.82
N SER A 529 26.58 26.33 7.81
CA SER A 529 26.35 25.85 6.45
C SER A 529 27.64 25.90 5.63
N ARG A 530 27.92 24.84 4.88
CA ARG A 530 29.07 24.76 3.97
C ARG A 530 28.65 24.13 2.66
N ALA A 531 29.29 24.62 1.59
CA ALA A 531 29.17 24.04 0.28
C ALA A 531 30.51 24.07 -0.45
N ILE A 532 30.78 23.02 -1.22
CA ILE A 532 31.94 22.93 -2.11
C ILE A 532 31.52 22.39 -3.47
N SER A 533 32.37 22.63 -4.47
CA SER A 533 32.25 22.02 -5.80
C SER A 533 33.40 21.05 -6.01
N LEU A 534 33.08 19.82 -6.40
CA LEU A 534 34.05 18.79 -6.77
C LEU A 534 34.05 18.60 -8.28
N ASP A 535 35.22 18.74 -8.90
CA ASP A 535 35.42 18.30 -10.28
C ASP A 535 35.64 16.78 -10.31
N VAL A 536 34.76 16.08 -11.02
CA VAL A 536 34.77 14.61 -11.17
C VAL A 536 35.05 14.17 -12.60
N SER A 537 35.42 15.08 -13.49
CA SER A 537 35.73 14.78 -14.90
C SER A 537 36.79 13.68 -15.05
N ASN A 538 37.79 13.68 -14.17
CA ASN A 538 38.89 12.71 -14.15
C ASN A 538 38.55 11.36 -13.48
N GLN A 539 37.37 11.19 -12.91
CA GLN A 539 36.94 9.93 -12.28
C GLN A 539 36.32 9.01 -13.32
N SER A 540 36.52 7.69 -13.27
CA SER A 540 35.82 6.77 -14.19
C SER A 540 34.32 6.64 -13.90
N PRO A 541 33.50 6.14 -14.84
CA PRO A 541 32.12 5.76 -14.55
C PRO A 541 32.08 4.62 -13.53
N GLY A 542 31.08 4.65 -12.64
CA GLY A 542 30.92 3.66 -11.58
C GLY A 542 30.23 4.19 -10.34
N LYS A 543 30.11 3.34 -9.31
CA LYS A 543 29.55 3.73 -8.01
C LYS A 543 30.63 4.27 -7.09
N TYR A 544 30.35 5.41 -6.46
CA TYR A 544 31.24 6.09 -5.53
C TYR A 544 30.53 6.41 -4.22
N ARG A 545 31.29 6.51 -3.13
CA ARG A 545 30.89 7.05 -1.84
C ARG A 545 31.57 8.39 -1.62
N ILE A 546 30.76 9.42 -1.43
CA ILE A 546 31.17 10.71 -0.89
C ILE A 546 31.13 10.60 0.63
N THR A 547 32.20 11.02 1.30
CA THR A 547 32.24 11.17 2.75
C THR A 547 32.69 12.59 3.07
N VAL A 548 31.92 13.28 3.90
CA VAL A 548 32.34 14.53 4.55
C VAL A 548 32.59 14.19 6.02
N GLY A 549 33.80 14.43 6.50
CA GLY A 549 34.22 14.19 7.88
C GLY A 549 34.68 15.47 8.56
N LEU A 550 34.36 15.62 9.84
CA LEU A 550 34.92 16.63 10.73
C LEU A 550 35.85 15.92 11.70
N ILE A 551 37.12 16.33 11.72
CA ILE A 551 38.16 15.76 12.58
C ILE A 551 38.46 16.80 13.66
N ARG A 552 38.24 16.40 14.92
CA ARG A 552 38.53 17.24 16.09
C ARG A 552 40.01 17.16 16.48
N ALA A 553 40.44 18.08 17.35
CA ALA A 553 41.79 18.07 17.92
C ALA A 553 42.11 16.79 18.70
N ASP A 554 41.11 16.15 19.31
CA ASP A 554 41.23 14.84 19.98
C ASP A 554 41.23 13.63 19.02
N GLN A 555 41.25 13.88 17.71
CA GLN A 555 41.16 12.92 16.61
C GLN A 555 39.83 12.15 16.50
N SER A 556 38.80 12.52 17.25
CA SER A 556 37.45 12.01 17.00
C SER A 556 36.91 12.51 15.66
N VAL A 557 36.22 11.62 14.94
CA VAL A 557 35.68 11.90 13.60
C VAL A 557 34.17 11.78 13.59
N VAL A 558 33.50 12.82 13.12
CA VAL A 558 32.07 12.81 12.79
C VAL A 558 31.95 12.82 11.28
N ALA A 559 31.22 11.88 10.69
CA ALA A 559 31.13 11.76 9.24
C ALA A 559 29.69 11.62 8.75
N SER A 560 29.44 12.16 7.56
CA SER A 560 28.22 11.97 6.78
C SER A 560 28.61 11.43 5.40
N THR A 561 27.82 10.48 4.89
CA THR A 561 28.15 9.78 3.65
C THR A 561 26.98 9.78 2.68
N ARG A 562 27.29 9.73 1.39
CA ARG A 562 26.30 9.55 0.32
C ARG A 562 26.89 8.71 -0.80
N VAL A 563 26.10 7.76 -1.30
CA VAL A 563 26.48 6.94 -2.46
C VAL A 563 25.95 7.61 -3.73
N ILE A 564 26.77 7.67 -4.76
CA ILE A 564 26.43 8.20 -6.09
C ILE A 564 26.87 7.23 -7.19
N GLU A 565 26.30 7.38 -8.37
CA GLU A 565 26.72 6.72 -9.60
C GLU A 565 27.17 7.78 -10.61
N LEU A 566 28.41 7.69 -11.07
CA LEU A 566 28.95 8.55 -12.11
C LEU A 566 28.75 7.90 -13.48
N LYS A 567 28.17 8.65 -14.42
CA LYS A 567 28.00 8.30 -15.84
C LYS A 567 28.65 9.35 -16.72
N ASP A 568 28.90 9.01 -17.98
CA ASP A 568 29.46 9.95 -18.96
C ASP A 568 28.54 11.16 -19.21
#